data_AF-A0AAD1FQ67-F1
#
_entry.id   AF-A0AAD1FQ67-F1
#
_cell.length_a   1.000
_cell.length_b   1.000
_cell.length_c   1.000
_cell.angle_alpha   90.00
_cell.angle_beta   90.00
_cell.angle_gamma   90.00
#
_symmetry.space_group_name_H-M   'P 1'
#
loop_
_entity.id
_entity.type
_entity.pdbx_description
1 polymer ?
#
loop_
_entity_poly.entity_id
_entity_poly.type
_entity_poly.pdbx_seq_one_letter_code
_entity_poly.pdbx_strand_id
1 'polypeptide(L)'
;MAVSALTHDNISTLRQLLISTVHESLAAQSTISSQLQLYVDRAFVVNGIGTVITGTLAHGTINLGDKVRCYPSGIVGTVRSIQAYHQSLQTISGTCRVALNIKGVSRKDIGRGHLVVSANDTMTLADQYIIRINKNDAKLKEKKQRQVEAAIGTWHGVAKVSYLPQTQLARVVFNHPIPLFFGQRLALIQKGGSRLMHGGEVVWHDFIAGYQKRALYQALDALPIDLNIEHQRQLRLTLQGYFEPIVDSREGGYIPTCEQTYLAPYCFASYWLDAWMQNVLTLLQDGDAMATNELSSLFKLDDAVVNTIMQHLKQQQKVHLSYGKWRFGAGDNEDDLPAEALVILQQIRQFGKAGLELNKVTVAGGKSGYVSLVIKNTLLL
;
A
#
# COMPACT_ATOMS: atom_id res chain seq x y z
N MET A 1 10.37 -10.51 -41.37
CA MET A 1 11.49 -11.39 -41.74
C MET A 1 11.03 -12.83 -41.59
N ALA A 2 11.15 -13.63 -42.64
CA ALA A 2 10.87 -15.07 -42.56
C ALA A 2 12.13 -15.81 -42.08
N VAL A 3 11.95 -16.88 -41.30
CA VAL A 3 13.03 -17.71 -40.75
C VAL A 3 12.68 -19.18 -40.96
N SER A 4 13.69 -20.04 -41.03
CA SER A 4 13.50 -21.49 -41.06
C SER A 4 14.39 -22.15 -40.02
N ALA A 5 13.77 -22.82 -39.04
CA ALA A 5 14.51 -23.56 -38.03
C ALA A 5 15.19 -24.81 -38.60
N LEU A 6 14.62 -25.40 -39.65
CA LEU A 6 15.12 -26.62 -40.29
C LEU A 6 16.36 -26.35 -41.16
N THR A 7 16.30 -25.32 -41.99
CA THR A 7 17.40 -24.95 -42.91
C THR A 7 18.40 -23.99 -42.27
N HIS A 8 18.11 -23.52 -41.05
CA HIS A 8 18.84 -22.45 -40.36
C HIS A 8 18.84 -21.08 -41.07
N ASP A 9 18.00 -20.90 -42.10
CA ASP A 9 17.89 -19.62 -42.81
C ASP A 9 17.41 -18.51 -41.87
N ASN A 10 18.13 -17.38 -41.92
CA ASN A 10 17.86 -16.16 -41.17
C ASN A 10 17.86 -16.31 -39.63
N ILE A 11 18.37 -17.42 -39.09
CA ILE A 11 18.47 -17.61 -37.62
C ILE A 11 19.46 -16.64 -36.98
N SER A 12 20.56 -16.31 -37.67
CA SER A 12 21.52 -15.30 -37.20
C SER A 12 20.89 -13.91 -37.14
N THR A 13 20.13 -13.53 -38.17
CA THR A 13 19.41 -12.25 -38.24
C THR A 13 18.32 -12.17 -37.16
N LEU A 14 17.60 -13.26 -36.91
CA LEU A 14 16.65 -13.35 -35.79
C LEU A 14 17.34 -13.11 -34.45
N ARG A 15 18.51 -13.71 -34.23
CA ARG A 15 19.27 -13.52 -32.99
C ARG A 15 19.66 -12.06 -32.80
N GLN A 16 20.19 -11.41 -33.84
CA GLN A 16 20.57 -10.00 -33.78
C GLN A 16 19.36 -9.10 -33.49
N LEU A 17 18.23 -9.36 -34.16
CA LEU A 17 16.99 -8.63 -33.93
C LEU A 17 16.49 -8.80 -32.49
N LEU A 18 16.52 -10.02 -31.94
CA LEU A 18 16.14 -10.26 -30.55
C LEU A 18 17.02 -9.48 -29.58
N ILE A 19 18.34 -9.47 -29.81
CA ILE A 19 19.29 -8.72 -28.98
C ILE A 19 18.99 -7.21 -29.05
N SER A 20 18.80 -6.65 -30.24
CA SER A 20 18.54 -5.21 -30.39
C SER A 20 17.20 -4.80 -29.75
N THR A 21 16.14 -5.59 -29.96
CA THR A 21 14.82 -5.33 -29.36
C THR A 21 14.87 -5.40 -27.83
N VAL A 22 15.63 -6.34 -27.25
CA VAL A 22 15.80 -6.42 -25.79
C VAL A 22 16.54 -5.19 -25.26
N HIS A 23 17.62 -4.74 -25.93
CA HIS A 23 18.34 -3.54 -25.53
C HIS A 23 17.47 -2.28 -25.57
N GLU A 24 16.68 -2.09 -26.63
CA GLU A 24 15.73 -0.98 -26.74
C GLU A 24 14.65 -1.04 -25.64
N SER A 25 14.11 -2.23 -25.37
CA SER A 25 13.08 -2.40 -24.35
C SER A 25 13.60 -2.15 -22.93
N LEU A 26 14.83 -2.54 -22.61
CA LEU A 26 15.43 -2.29 -21.30
C LEU A 26 15.68 -0.80 -21.07
N ALA A 27 16.06 -0.06 -22.12
CA ALA A 27 16.21 1.39 -22.05
C ALA A 27 14.87 2.12 -21.85
N ALA A 28 13.77 1.55 -22.32
CA ALA A 28 12.42 2.10 -22.20
C ALA A 28 11.67 1.70 -20.91
N GLN A 29 12.19 0.74 -20.12
CA GLN A 29 11.57 0.35 -18.86
C GLN A 29 11.79 1.41 -17.76
N SER A 30 10.91 2.40 -17.73
CA SER A 30 10.76 3.34 -16.62
C SER A 30 9.93 2.72 -15.49
N THR A 31 10.59 2.45 -14.36
CA THR A 31 10.11 2.69 -12.98
C THR A 31 8.66 2.34 -12.60
N ILE A 32 8.09 1.22 -13.06
CA ILE A 32 6.74 0.81 -12.59
C ILE A 32 6.78 0.35 -11.12
N SER A 33 7.84 -0.35 -10.69
CA SER A 33 8.10 -0.65 -9.28
C SER A 33 9.50 -1.25 -9.06
N SER A 34 10.21 -0.82 -8.01
CA SER A 34 11.40 -1.51 -7.49
C SER A 34 11.04 -2.68 -6.56
N GLN A 35 9.77 -2.80 -6.16
CA GLN A 35 9.32 -3.82 -5.22
C GLN A 35 9.46 -5.22 -5.82
N LEU A 36 9.83 -6.15 -4.95
CA LEU A 36 9.99 -7.54 -5.32
C LEU A 36 8.64 -8.13 -5.73
N GLN A 37 8.56 -8.68 -6.94
CA GLN A 37 7.38 -9.39 -7.42
C GLN A 37 7.78 -10.68 -8.14
N LEU A 38 7.45 -11.83 -7.54
CA LEU A 38 7.65 -13.14 -8.12
C LEU A 38 6.31 -13.87 -8.29
N TYR A 39 5.89 -14.07 -9.54
CA TYR A 39 4.68 -14.80 -9.87
C TYR A 39 4.94 -16.31 -9.91
N VAL A 40 4.30 -17.06 -9.03
CA VAL A 40 4.54 -18.49 -8.86
C VAL A 40 3.81 -19.28 -9.94
N ASP A 41 4.53 -20.10 -10.71
CA ASP A 41 3.95 -20.98 -11.72
C ASP A 41 3.86 -22.44 -11.27
N ARG A 42 4.78 -22.89 -10.41
CA ARG A 42 4.78 -24.20 -9.78
C ARG A 42 5.28 -24.10 -8.35
N ALA A 43 4.79 -25.00 -7.51
CA ALA A 43 5.30 -25.23 -6.17
C ALA A 43 5.27 -26.73 -5.92
N PHE A 44 6.26 -27.25 -5.19
CA PHE A 44 6.40 -28.67 -4.87
C PHE A 44 7.33 -28.84 -3.68
N VAL A 45 7.35 -30.04 -3.10
CA VAL A 45 8.27 -30.39 -2.00
C VAL A 45 9.38 -31.27 -2.57
N VAL A 46 10.62 -30.96 -2.20
CA VAL A 46 11.78 -31.81 -2.48
C VAL A 46 12.25 -32.39 -1.15
N ASN A 47 12.36 -33.72 -1.09
CA ASN A 47 12.77 -34.43 0.12
C ASN A 47 14.14 -33.96 0.62
N GLY A 48 14.24 -33.68 1.92
CA GLY A 48 15.46 -33.14 2.55
C GLY A 48 15.74 -31.65 2.28
N ILE A 49 15.03 -31.02 1.33
CA ILE A 49 15.22 -29.61 0.95
C ILE A 49 14.06 -28.75 1.46
N GLY A 50 12.82 -29.24 1.33
CA GLY A 50 11.60 -28.53 1.72
C GLY A 50 10.80 -28.00 0.51
N THR A 51 10.02 -26.94 0.74
CA THR A 51 9.17 -26.34 -0.30
C THR A 51 10.01 -25.56 -1.30
N VAL A 52 9.93 -25.96 -2.56
CA VAL A 52 10.53 -25.28 -3.69
C VAL A 52 9.43 -24.70 -4.58
N ILE A 53 9.60 -23.45 -4.98
CA ILE A 53 8.73 -22.77 -5.93
C ILE A 53 9.51 -22.42 -7.19
N THR A 54 8.82 -22.41 -8.33
CA THR A 54 9.31 -21.80 -9.56
C THR A 54 8.36 -20.70 -10.00
N GLY A 55 8.90 -19.67 -10.63
CA GLY A 55 8.12 -18.55 -11.09
C GLY A 55 8.92 -17.56 -11.91
N THR A 56 8.23 -16.51 -12.36
CA THR A 56 8.85 -15.38 -13.05
C THR A 56 9.02 -14.24 -12.05
N LEU A 57 10.27 -13.91 -11.74
CA LEU A 57 10.63 -12.66 -11.10
C LEU A 57 10.30 -11.55 -12.11
N ALA A 58 9.32 -10.70 -11.82
CA ALA A 58 8.93 -9.59 -12.67
C ALA A 58 9.77 -8.34 -12.34
N HIS A 59 9.89 -8.04 -11.05
CA HIS A 59 10.55 -6.84 -10.54
C HIS A 59 11.31 -7.13 -9.24
N GLY A 60 12.27 -6.27 -8.93
CA GLY A 60 13.08 -6.32 -7.71
C GLY A 60 14.26 -7.29 -7.75
N THR A 61 14.87 -7.46 -6.58
CA THR A 61 16.07 -8.27 -6.37
C THR A 61 15.85 -9.19 -5.18
N ILE A 62 16.26 -10.45 -5.31
CA ILE A 62 16.21 -11.46 -4.24
C ILE A 62 17.64 -11.86 -3.90
N ASN A 63 17.98 -11.79 -2.62
CA ASN A 63 19.22 -12.34 -2.06
C ASN A 63 18.94 -13.60 -1.25
N LEU A 64 19.95 -14.46 -1.17
CA LEU A 64 19.93 -15.61 -0.26
C LEU A 64 19.80 -15.11 1.18
N GLY A 65 18.87 -15.70 1.93
CA GLY A 65 18.56 -15.28 3.29
C GLY A 65 17.46 -14.21 3.40
N ASP A 66 17.00 -13.63 2.28
CA ASP A 66 15.91 -12.66 2.30
C ASP A 66 14.63 -13.27 2.89
N LYS A 67 13.89 -12.45 3.64
CA LYS A 67 12.54 -12.78 4.08
C LYS A 67 11.55 -12.36 3.00
N VAL A 68 10.68 -13.28 2.61
CA VAL A 68 9.66 -13.07 1.59
C VAL A 68 8.29 -13.41 2.13
N ARG A 69 7.26 -12.69 1.68
CA ARG A 69 5.86 -12.92 2.04
C ARG A 69 5.11 -13.51 0.85
N CYS A 70 4.34 -14.56 1.09
CA CYS A 70 3.56 -15.26 0.07
C CYS A 70 2.11 -14.82 0.14
N TYR A 71 1.52 -14.38 -0.96
CA TYR A 71 0.10 -14.05 -1.07
C TYR A 71 -0.65 -15.08 -1.93
N PRO A 72 -1.90 -15.42 -1.57
CA PRO A 72 -2.75 -14.76 -0.57
C PRO A 72 -2.57 -15.23 0.88
N SER A 73 -1.72 -16.22 1.18
CA SER A 73 -1.62 -16.80 2.54
C SER A 73 -1.06 -15.86 3.62
N GLY A 74 -0.31 -14.82 3.23
CA GLY A 74 0.35 -13.87 4.13
C GLY A 74 1.56 -14.44 4.86
N ILE A 75 1.90 -15.72 4.64
CA ILE A 75 2.98 -16.40 5.38
C ILE A 75 4.34 -15.88 4.93
N VAL A 76 5.19 -15.61 5.93
CA VAL A 76 6.57 -15.18 5.72
C VAL A 76 7.50 -16.38 5.79
N GLY A 77 8.37 -16.49 4.79
CA GLY A 77 9.43 -17.49 4.73
C GLY A 77 10.80 -16.87 4.49
N THR A 78 11.84 -17.70 4.54
CA THR A 78 13.23 -17.30 4.29
C THR A 78 13.78 -18.03 3.08
N VAL A 79 14.37 -17.29 2.14
CA VAL A 79 15.02 -17.84 0.95
C VAL A 79 16.27 -18.60 1.36
N ARG A 80 16.32 -19.91 1.06
CA ARG A 80 17.46 -20.80 1.40
C ARG A 80 18.35 -21.13 0.22
N SER A 81 17.81 -21.08 -0.98
CA SER A 81 18.58 -21.24 -2.21
C SER A 81 17.87 -20.53 -3.35
N ILE A 82 18.66 -20.01 -4.28
CA ILE A 82 18.21 -19.38 -5.50
C ILE A 82 18.84 -20.15 -6.67
N GLN A 83 18.03 -20.55 -7.63
CA GLN A 83 18.51 -21.16 -8.87
C GLN A 83 17.88 -20.49 -10.08
N ALA A 84 18.70 -20.06 -11.03
CA ALA A 84 18.28 -19.54 -12.33
C ALA A 84 19.33 -19.93 -13.38
N TYR A 85 18.94 -20.00 -14.65
CA TYR A 85 19.88 -20.34 -15.76
C TYR A 85 20.70 -21.63 -15.51
N HIS A 86 20.10 -22.63 -14.86
CA HIS A 86 20.76 -23.89 -14.47
C HIS A 86 21.94 -23.72 -13.50
N GLN A 87 21.98 -22.62 -12.74
CA GLN A 87 23.04 -22.31 -11.79
C GLN A 87 22.46 -21.93 -10.43
N SER A 88 23.21 -22.23 -9.36
CA SER A 88 22.93 -21.73 -8.02
C SER A 88 23.52 -20.33 -7.86
N LEU A 89 22.72 -19.38 -7.38
CA LEU A 89 23.08 -17.98 -7.26
C LEU A 89 22.90 -17.48 -5.82
N GLN A 90 23.64 -16.43 -5.45
CA GLN A 90 23.46 -15.73 -4.18
C GLN A 90 22.46 -14.58 -4.30
N THR A 91 22.39 -13.97 -5.48
CA THR A 91 21.51 -12.84 -5.78
C THR A 91 20.96 -13.00 -7.19
N ILE A 92 19.71 -12.60 -7.39
CA ILE A 92 19.08 -12.50 -8.71
C ILE A 92 18.24 -11.24 -8.79
N SER A 93 18.30 -10.55 -9.92
CA SER A 93 17.57 -9.31 -10.19
C SER A 93 17.02 -9.31 -11.62
N GLY A 94 16.03 -8.44 -11.85
CA GLY A 94 15.44 -8.25 -13.17
C GLY A 94 14.53 -9.40 -13.60
N THR A 95 13.87 -9.20 -14.75
CA THR A 95 12.86 -10.14 -15.22
C THR A 95 13.47 -11.47 -15.64
N CYS A 96 13.22 -12.54 -14.88
CA CYS A 96 13.76 -13.86 -15.17
C CYS A 96 12.95 -14.99 -14.53
N ARG A 97 13.16 -16.23 -15.01
CA ARG A 97 12.60 -17.42 -14.35
C ARG A 97 13.54 -17.88 -13.24
N VAL A 98 13.01 -18.00 -12.03
CA VAL A 98 13.78 -18.39 -10.84
C VAL A 98 13.10 -19.54 -10.10
N ALA A 99 13.92 -20.41 -9.52
CA ALA A 99 13.52 -21.41 -8.54
C ALA A 99 14.04 -21.01 -7.16
N LEU A 100 13.16 -21.03 -6.15
CA LEU A 100 13.50 -20.68 -4.76
C LEU A 100 13.14 -21.84 -3.83
N ASN A 101 14.03 -22.16 -2.91
CA ASN A 101 13.67 -22.88 -1.69
C ASN A 101 13.27 -21.86 -0.62
N ILE A 102 12.06 -21.99 -0.07
CA ILE A 102 11.55 -21.10 0.97
C ILE A 102 11.30 -21.90 2.25
N LYS A 103 12.14 -21.66 3.27
CA LYS A 103 11.95 -22.23 4.60
C LYS A 103 10.82 -21.50 5.33
N GLY A 104 9.97 -22.25 6.04
CA GLY A 104 8.85 -21.70 6.81
C GLY A 104 7.53 -21.59 6.06
N VAL A 105 7.53 -21.95 4.77
CA VAL A 105 6.32 -21.99 3.93
C VAL A 105 6.06 -23.45 3.54
N SER A 106 4.86 -23.97 3.81
CA SER A 106 4.49 -25.32 3.39
C SER A 106 3.92 -25.31 1.97
N ARG A 107 3.83 -26.49 1.35
CA ARG A 107 3.20 -26.64 0.03
C ARG A 107 1.73 -26.21 0.00
N LYS A 108 1.03 -26.21 1.13
CA LYS A 108 -0.37 -25.78 1.22
C LYS A 108 -0.52 -24.26 1.17
N ASP A 109 0.52 -23.53 1.56
CA ASP A 109 0.50 -22.08 1.71
C ASP A 109 0.91 -21.34 0.44
N ILE A 110 1.48 -22.07 -0.53
CA ILE A 110 1.96 -21.51 -1.79
C ILE A 110 1.65 -22.42 -2.97
N GLY A 111 1.12 -21.83 -4.05
CA GLY A 111 0.71 -22.52 -5.25
C GLY A 111 0.81 -21.67 -6.50
N ARG A 112 0.40 -22.24 -7.64
CA ARG A 112 0.33 -21.48 -8.91
C ARG A 112 -0.66 -20.32 -8.76
N GLY A 113 -0.31 -19.17 -9.33
CA GLY A 113 -1.12 -17.95 -9.25
C GLY A 113 -0.92 -17.16 -7.96
N HIS A 114 -0.04 -17.62 -7.07
CA HIS A 114 0.36 -16.85 -5.90
C HIS A 114 1.45 -15.84 -6.27
N LEU A 115 1.56 -14.80 -5.46
CA LEU A 115 2.56 -13.75 -5.58
C LEU A 115 3.51 -13.80 -4.38
N VAL A 116 4.81 -13.74 -4.62
CA VAL A 116 5.82 -13.60 -3.58
C VAL A 116 6.43 -12.20 -3.67
N VAL A 117 6.45 -11.50 -2.54
CA VAL A 117 7.02 -10.15 -2.39
C VAL A 117 7.99 -10.08 -1.22
N SER A 118 8.65 -8.94 -1.01
CA SER A 118 9.48 -8.74 0.19
C SER A 118 8.63 -8.85 1.45
N ALA A 119 9.17 -9.39 2.55
CA ALA A 119 8.44 -9.43 3.82
C ALA A 119 8.14 -8.03 4.40
N ASN A 120 8.86 -7.01 3.97
CA ASN A 120 8.59 -5.62 4.35
C ASN A 120 7.48 -5.00 3.48
N ASP A 121 7.22 -5.55 2.30
CA ASP A 121 6.17 -5.08 1.40
C ASP A 121 4.81 -5.65 1.80
N THR A 122 3.82 -4.78 1.94
CA THR A 122 2.43 -5.13 2.17
C THR A 122 1.65 -5.00 0.87
N MET A 123 0.78 -5.98 0.59
CA MET A 123 -0.12 -5.96 -0.55
C MET A 123 -1.55 -5.96 -0.03
N THR A 124 -2.36 -5.07 -0.59
CA THR A 124 -3.79 -5.03 -0.31
C THR A 124 -4.47 -6.19 -1.01
N LEU A 125 -5.08 -7.08 -0.21
CA LEU A 125 -5.98 -8.11 -0.73
C LEU A 125 -7.37 -7.50 -0.87
N ALA A 126 -7.87 -7.43 -2.11
CA ALA A 126 -9.24 -7.00 -2.37
C ALA A 126 -9.94 -8.01 -3.27
N ASP A 127 -11.26 -8.08 -3.15
CA ASP A 127 -12.13 -8.81 -4.06
C ASP A 127 -12.62 -7.94 -5.21
N GLN A 128 -12.61 -6.61 -5.05
CA GLN A 128 -13.11 -5.66 -6.03
C GLN A 128 -12.01 -4.70 -6.52
N TYR A 129 -11.91 -4.59 -7.83
CA TYR A 129 -10.99 -3.68 -8.52
C TYR A 129 -11.72 -2.84 -9.55
N ILE A 130 -11.24 -1.62 -9.78
CA ILE A 130 -11.54 -0.87 -11.00
C ILE A 130 -10.35 -1.00 -11.93
N ILE A 131 -10.64 -1.41 -13.15
CA ILE A 131 -9.67 -1.54 -14.22
C ILE A 131 -10.02 -0.52 -15.31
N ARG A 132 -8.99 -0.02 -16.00
CA ARG A 132 -9.14 0.63 -17.29
C ARG A 132 -8.93 -0.42 -18.38
N ILE A 133 -9.89 -0.56 -19.28
CA ILE A 133 -9.80 -1.53 -20.37
C ILE A 133 -9.20 -0.90 -21.63
N ASN A 134 -8.37 -1.66 -22.34
CA ASN A 134 -7.90 -1.31 -23.67
C ASN A 134 -9.03 -1.62 -24.65
N LYS A 135 -9.81 -0.61 -25.03
CA LYS A 135 -10.87 -0.79 -26.04
C LYS A 135 -10.26 -1.02 -27.41
N ASN A 136 -10.58 -2.16 -28.02
CA ASN A 136 -10.44 -2.36 -29.47
C ASN A 136 -11.75 -2.12 -30.25
N ASP A 137 -12.92 -2.08 -29.60
CA ASP A 137 -14.18 -1.78 -30.31
C ASP A 137 -15.31 -1.32 -29.38
N ALA A 138 -16.06 -0.31 -29.84
CA ALA A 138 -17.37 0.20 -29.39
C ALA A 138 -17.62 0.61 -27.91
N LYS A 139 -18.48 1.63 -27.73
CA LYS A 139 -18.90 2.20 -26.43
C LYS A 139 -19.42 1.11 -25.47
N LEU A 140 -18.91 1.09 -24.24
CA LEU A 140 -19.39 0.23 -23.15
C LEU A 140 -20.82 0.65 -22.76
N LYS A 141 -21.82 -0.11 -23.22
CA LYS A 141 -23.24 0.21 -22.96
C LYS A 141 -23.86 -0.60 -21.82
N GLU A 142 -23.15 -1.58 -21.27
CA GLU A 142 -23.75 -2.53 -20.34
C GLU A 142 -23.35 -2.33 -18.88
N LYS A 143 -24.33 -1.91 -18.06
CA LYS A 143 -24.19 -1.91 -16.59
C LYS A 143 -24.33 -3.31 -15.97
N LYS A 144 -24.87 -4.29 -16.71
CA LYS A 144 -25.16 -5.62 -16.16
C LYS A 144 -23.87 -6.37 -15.91
N GLN A 145 -23.82 -7.01 -14.74
CA GLN A 145 -22.71 -7.84 -14.34
C GLN A 145 -22.68 -9.13 -15.18
N ARG A 146 -21.51 -9.49 -15.68
CA ARG A 146 -21.28 -10.71 -16.47
C ARG A 146 -20.15 -11.52 -15.86
N GLN A 147 -20.26 -12.85 -15.92
CA GLN A 147 -19.15 -13.71 -15.52
C GLN A 147 -18.14 -13.81 -16.66
N VAL A 148 -16.87 -13.68 -16.31
CA VAL A 148 -15.71 -13.76 -17.19
C VAL A 148 -14.63 -14.61 -16.53
N GLU A 149 -13.68 -15.06 -17.32
CA GLU A 149 -12.41 -15.53 -16.79
C GLU A 149 -11.41 -14.38 -16.80
N ALA A 150 -10.53 -14.34 -15.80
CA ALA A 150 -9.47 -13.36 -15.71
C ALA A 150 -8.12 -14.07 -15.59
N ALA A 151 -7.11 -13.55 -16.29
CA ALA A 151 -5.73 -14.01 -16.20
C ALA A 151 -4.83 -12.85 -15.78
N ILE A 152 -4.05 -13.06 -14.71
CA ILE A 152 -3.22 -12.06 -14.04
C ILE A 152 -1.91 -12.73 -13.62
N GLY A 153 -0.79 -12.32 -14.21
CA GLY A 153 0.48 -13.01 -13.98
C GLY A 153 0.34 -14.52 -14.26
N THR A 154 0.50 -15.36 -13.24
CA THR A 154 0.29 -16.81 -13.32
C THR A 154 -1.08 -17.29 -12.81
N TRP A 155 -1.89 -16.38 -12.26
CA TRP A 155 -3.23 -16.64 -11.73
C TRP A 155 -4.25 -16.67 -12.86
N HIS A 156 -5.19 -17.60 -12.78
CA HIS A 156 -6.35 -17.68 -13.66
C HIS A 156 -7.57 -18.13 -12.85
N GLY A 157 -8.72 -17.52 -13.11
CA GLY A 157 -9.95 -17.86 -12.41
C GLY A 157 -11.15 -17.07 -12.88
N VAL A 158 -12.30 -17.33 -12.26
CA VAL A 158 -13.56 -16.68 -12.59
C VAL A 158 -13.68 -15.36 -11.85
N ALA A 159 -14.14 -14.33 -12.56
CA ALA A 159 -14.49 -13.04 -12.02
C ALA A 159 -15.83 -12.57 -12.59
N LYS A 160 -16.35 -11.48 -12.05
CA LYS A 160 -17.54 -10.80 -12.56
C LYS A 160 -17.16 -9.38 -12.98
N VAL A 161 -17.50 -9.00 -14.20
CA VAL A 161 -17.24 -7.65 -14.73
C VAL A 161 -18.53 -6.86 -14.89
N SER A 162 -18.50 -5.58 -14.53
CA SER A 162 -19.56 -4.60 -14.82
C SER A 162 -18.94 -3.32 -15.35
N TYR A 163 -19.37 -2.86 -16.52
CA TYR A 163 -18.78 -1.69 -17.15
C TYR A 163 -19.36 -0.39 -16.59
N LEU A 164 -18.50 0.61 -16.46
CA LEU A 164 -18.92 1.95 -16.09
C LEU A 164 -19.33 2.67 -17.39
N PRO A 165 -20.58 3.16 -17.49
CA PRO A 165 -21.04 3.82 -18.71
C PRO A 165 -20.22 5.07 -19.00
N GLN A 166 -20.02 5.35 -20.30
CA GLN A 166 -19.36 6.56 -20.80
C GLN A 166 -17.88 6.72 -20.40
N THR A 167 -17.26 5.70 -19.80
CA THR A 167 -15.83 5.68 -19.46
C THR A 167 -15.11 4.51 -20.17
N GLN A 168 -13.80 4.40 -19.95
CA GLN A 168 -12.99 3.21 -20.24
C GLN A 168 -12.84 2.29 -19.03
N LEU A 169 -13.66 2.48 -18.00
CA LEU A 169 -13.51 1.78 -16.74
C LEU A 169 -14.46 0.59 -16.65
N ALA A 170 -13.99 -0.48 -16.02
CA ALA A 170 -14.80 -1.60 -15.62
C ALA A 170 -14.51 -1.96 -14.17
N ARG A 171 -15.54 -2.36 -13.45
CA ARG A 171 -15.39 -2.96 -12.14
C ARG A 171 -15.30 -4.47 -12.31
N VAL A 172 -14.27 -5.07 -11.71
CA VAL A 172 -14.06 -6.51 -11.66
C VAL A 172 -14.18 -6.97 -10.22
N VAL A 173 -14.97 -8.02 -9.99
CA VAL A 173 -15.18 -8.64 -8.68
C VAL A 173 -14.75 -10.10 -8.76
N PHE A 174 -13.81 -10.48 -7.91
CA PHE A 174 -13.29 -11.84 -7.76
C PHE A 174 -14.06 -12.57 -6.64
N ASN A 175 -14.07 -13.90 -6.69
CA ASN A 175 -14.74 -14.70 -5.65
C ASN A 175 -13.96 -14.74 -4.33
N HIS A 176 -12.65 -14.52 -4.40
CA HIS A 176 -11.76 -14.46 -3.25
C HIS A 176 -10.83 -13.25 -3.38
N PRO A 177 -10.40 -12.64 -2.26
CA PRO A 177 -9.43 -11.56 -2.29
C PRO A 177 -8.12 -12.01 -2.96
N ILE A 178 -7.59 -11.15 -3.83
CA ILE A 178 -6.33 -11.37 -4.55
C ILE A 178 -5.42 -10.15 -4.39
N PRO A 179 -4.08 -10.27 -4.53
CA PRO A 179 -3.15 -9.16 -4.29
C PRO A 179 -2.84 -8.40 -5.58
N LEU A 180 -3.76 -7.54 -6.06
CA LEU A 180 -3.47 -6.70 -7.23
C LEU A 180 -2.99 -5.29 -6.87
N PHE A 181 -2.10 -4.76 -7.69
CA PHE A 181 -1.51 -3.43 -7.52
C PHE A 181 -1.85 -2.48 -8.69
N PHE A 182 -1.66 -1.18 -8.47
CA PHE A 182 -1.91 -0.15 -9.47
C PHE A 182 -1.02 -0.33 -10.71
N GLY A 183 -1.61 -0.21 -11.90
CA GLY A 183 -0.96 -0.46 -13.18
C GLY A 183 -0.85 -1.94 -13.54
N GLN A 184 -1.25 -2.87 -12.67
CA GLN A 184 -1.14 -4.29 -12.99
C GLN A 184 -2.05 -4.67 -14.15
N ARG A 185 -1.45 -5.30 -15.16
CA ARG A 185 -2.15 -5.77 -16.35
C ARG A 185 -2.89 -7.07 -16.10
N LEU A 186 -4.07 -7.17 -16.69
CA LEU A 186 -4.89 -8.36 -16.70
C LEU A 186 -5.58 -8.57 -18.05
N ALA A 187 -5.93 -9.83 -18.33
CA ALA A 187 -6.73 -10.21 -19.48
C ALA A 187 -8.11 -10.69 -19.01
N LEU A 188 -9.18 -10.17 -19.61
CA LEU A 188 -10.54 -10.65 -19.46
C LEU A 188 -10.89 -11.55 -20.64
N ILE A 189 -11.33 -12.76 -20.33
CA ILE A 189 -11.58 -13.84 -21.29
C ILE A 189 -13.05 -14.25 -21.16
N GLN A 190 -13.66 -14.57 -22.30
CA GLN A 190 -15.03 -15.09 -22.33
C GLN A 190 -15.09 -16.40 -21.53
N LYS A 191 -15.97 -16.46 -20.53
CA LYS A 191 -16.14 -17.65 -19.69
C LYS A 191 -16.47 -18.87 -20.54
N GLY A 192 -15.75 -19.98 -20.34
CA GLY A 192 -15.96 -21.23 -21.05
C GLY A 192 -15.53 -21.19 -22.53
N GLY A 193 -14.76 -20.18 -22.94
CA GLY A 193 -14.20 -20.06 -24.28
C GLY A 193 -12.76 -19.56 -24.24
N SER A 194 -12.20 -19.27 -25.42
CA SER A 194 -10.82 -18.77 -25.58
C SER A 194 -10.76 -17.33 -26.07
N ARG A 195 -11.92 -16.69 -26.28
CA ARG A 195 -11.98 -15.32 -26.80
C ARG A 195 -11.51 -14.32 -25.76
N LEU A 196 -10.40 -13.65 -26.03
CA LEU A 196 -9.98 -12.46 -25.29
C LEU A 196 -11.01 -11.36 -25.50
N MET A 197 -11.67 -10.94 -24.42
CA MET A 197 -12.64 -9.84 -24.45
C MET A 197 -11.91 -8.50 -24.38
N HIS A 198 -11.05 -8.33 -23.37
CA HIS A 198 -10.30 -7.10 -23.14
C HIS A 198 -8.95 -7.39 -22.49
N GLY A 199 -7.94 -6.58 -22.81
CA GLY A 199 -6.86 -6.30 -21.87
C GLY A 199 -7.27 -5.16 -20.94
N GLY A 200 -6.72 -5.09 -19.75
CA GLY A 200 -6.93 -3.95 -18.87
C GLY A 200 -5.82 -3.80 -17.83
N GLU A 201 -5.85 -2.66 -17.15
CA GLU A 201 -4.90 -2.27 -16.12
C GLU A 201 -5.66 -1.87 -14.86
N VAL A 202 -5.22 -2.35 -13.70
CA VAL A 202 -5.80 -1.97 -12.41
C VAL A 202 -5.50 -0.51 -12.12
N VAL A 203 -6.53 0.29 -11.86
CA VAL A 203 -6.39 1.72 -11.55
C VAL A 203 -6.89 2.08 -10.16
N TRP A 204 -7.66 1.20 -9.51
CA TRP A 204 -8.14 1.42 -8.14
C TRP A 204 -8.56 0.13 -7.45
N HIS A 205 -8.33 0.04 -6.14
CA HIS A 205 -8.72 -1.12 -5.31
C HIS A 205 -9.29 -0.75 -3.94
N ASP A 206 -9.20 0.52 -3.52
CA ASP A 206 -9.64 0.94 -2.19
C ASP A 206 -11.16 1.17 -2.13
N PHE A 207 -11.66 1.30 -0.90
CA PHE A 207 -13.03 1.67 -0.64
C PHE A 207 -13.40 2.99 -1.34
N ILE A 208 -14.63 3.06 -1.86
CA ILE A 208 -15.13 4.24 -2.58
C ILE A 208 -16.35 4.73 -1.82
N ALA A 209 -16.17 5.81 -1.08
CA ALA A 209 -17.30 6.47 -0.44
C ALA A 209 -18.29 6.99 -1.50
N GLY A 210 -19.59 6.88 -1.22
CA GLY A 210 -20.64 7.23 -2.18
C GLY A 210 -20.52 8.66 -2.72
N TYR A 211 -20.11 9.62 -1.88
CA TYR A 211 -19.97 11.03 -2.23
C TYR A 211 -18.77 11.32 -3.15
N GLN A 212 -17.69 10.54 -3.06
CA GLN A 212 -16.48 10.69 -3.90
C GLN A 212 -16.57 9.95 -5.22
N LYS A 213 -17.53 9.03 -5.38
CA LYS A 213 -17.60 8.10 -6.51
C LYS A 213 -17.53 8.78 -7.88
N ARG A 214 -18.22 9.92 -8.05
CA ARG A 214 -18.22 10.68 -9.31
C ARG A 214 -16.84 11.30 -9.59
N ALA A 215 -16.27 11.97 -8.60
CA ALA A 215 -14.95 12.59 -8.71
C ALA A 215 -13.86 11.54 -8.98
N LEU A 216 -13.91 10.40 -8.29
CA LEU A 216 -13.00 9.28 -8.51
C LEU A 216 -13.08 8.75 -9.94
N TYR A 217 -14.28 8.50 -10.47
CA TYR A 217 -14.40 7.95 -11.83
C TYR A 217 -13.92 8.91 -12.91
N GLN A 218 -14.13 10.21 -12.70
CA GLN A 218 -13.57 11.24 -13.59
C GLN A 218 -12.04 11.27 -13.51
N ALA A 219 -11.46 11.21 -12.31
CA ALA A 219 -10.02 11.18 -12.12
C ALA A 219 -9.37 9.92 -12.74
N LEU A 220 -9.99 8.75 -12.53
CA LEU A 220 -9.50 7.48 -13.08
C LEU A 220 -9.58 7.43 -14.61
N ASP A 221 -10.64 7.98 -15.21
CA ASP A 221 -10.82 7.98 -16.67
C ASP A 221 -9.89 9.01 -17.35
N ALA A 222 -9.45 10.03 -16.62
CA ALA A 222 -8.49 11.03 -17.07
C ALA A 222 -7.01 10.59 -16.94
N LEU A 223 -6.73 9.41 -16.37
CA LEU A 223 -5.37 8.91 -16.24
C LEU A 223 -4.72 8.69 -17.62
N PRO A 224 -3.42 9.01 -17.77
CA PRO A 224 -2.70 8.80 -19.02
C PRO A 224 -2.56 7.31 -19.35
N ILE A 225 -2.36 7.00 -20.63
CA ILE A 225 -2.25 5.61 -21.12
C ILE A 225 -1.12 4.88 -20.41
N ASP A 226 0.06 5.48 -20.31
CA ASP A 226 1.19 4.90 -19.61
C ASP A 226 1.11 5.24 -18.12
N LEU A 227 0.84 4.22 -17.30
CA LEU A 227 0.75 4.36 -15.85
C LEU A 227 2.12 4.27 -15.18
N ASN A 228 2.34 5.11 -14.19
CA ASN A 228 3.47 5.04 -13.27
C ASN A 228 2.95 5.25 -11.84
N ILE A 229 3.84 5.04 -10.86
CA ILE A 229 3.48 5.18 -9.44
C ILE A 229 3.09 6.61 -9.04
N GLU A 230 3.59 7.62 -9.76
CA GLU A 230 3.27 9.02 -9.48
C GLU A 230 1.80 9.33 -9.79
N HIS A 231 1.24 8.73 -10.83
CA HIS A 231 -0.19 8.85 -11.13
C HIS A 231 -1.06 8.32 -9.98
N GLN A 232 -0.64 7.25 -9.30
CA GLN A 232 -1.34 6.75 -8.12
C GLN A 232 -1.29 7.75 -6.96
N ARG A 233 -0.12 8.36 -6.72
CA ARG A 233 0.09 9.36 -5.67
C ARG A 233 -0.75 10.61 -5.93
N GLN A 234 -0.68 11.15 -7.15
CA GLN A 234 -1.46 12.32 -7.55
C GLN A 234 -2.96 12.08 -7.40
N LEU A 235 -3.42 10.88 -7.74
CA LEU A 235 -4.83 10.52 -7.58
C LEU A 235 -5.25 10.47 -6.10
N ARG A 236 -4.42 9.95 -5.20
CA ARG A 236 -4.66 10.02 -3.75
C ARG A 236 -4.65 11.45 -3.23
N LEU A 237 -3.65 12.26 -3.61
CA LEU A 237 -3.60 13.69 -3.24
C LEU A 237 -4.87 14.44 -3.68
N THR A 238 -5.35 14.18 -4.90
CA THR A 238 -6.55 14.85 -5.43
C THR A 238 -7.82 14.43 -4.69
N LEU A 239 -7.92 13.17 -4.24
CA LEU A 239 -9.16 12.63 -3.65
C LEU A 239 -9.28 12.84 -2.14
N GLN A 240 -8.16 12.73 -1.42
CA GLN A 240 -8.12 12.75 0.03
C GLN A 240 -7.07 13.70 0.62
N GLY A 241 -6.22 14.32 -0.20
CA GLY A 241 -5.23 15.30 0.24
C GLY A 241 -3.89 14.72 0.69
N TYR A 242 -3.78 13.39 0.85
CA TYR A 242 -2.57 12.73 1.35
C TYR A 242 -2.38 11.31 0.80
N PHE A 243 -1.17 10.79 0.92
CA PHE A 243 -0.84 9.38 0.72
C PHE A 243 0.30 8.95 1.63
N GLU A 244 0.43 7.65 1.86
CA GLU A 244 1.61 7.06 2.50
C GLU A 244 2.59 6.63 1.40
N PRO A 245 3.79 7.23 1.30
CA PRO A 245 4.80 6.81 0.35
C PRO A 245 5.31 5.42 0.71
N ILE A 246 5.38 4.55 -0.30
CA ILE A 246 6.16 3.32 -0.21
C ILE A 246 7.63 3.73 -0.25
N VAL A 247 8.28 3.75 0.91
CA VAL A 247 9.70 4.02 1.03
C VAL A 247 10.45 2.69 0.95
N ASP A 248 11.27 2.49 -0.08
CA ASP A 248 12.24 1.40 -0.04
C ASP A 248 13.24 1.72 1.07
N SER A 249 13.31 0.84 2.07
CA SER A 249 14.31 0.86 3.14
C SER A 249 15.76 1.03 2.64
N ARG A 250 16.02 0.72 1.36
CA ARG A 250 17.34 0.81 0.72
C ARG A 250 17.63 2.13 0.01
N GLU A 251 16.61 2.91 -0.39
CA GLU A 251 16.78 4.09 -1.27
C GLU A 251 16.64 5.45 -0.58
N GLY A 252 16.58 5.50 0.76
CA GLY A 252 16.71 6.76 1.50
C GLY A 252 15.50 7.68 1.36
N GLY A 253 14.41 7.36 2.05
CA GLY A 253 13.28 8.28 2.29
C GLY A 253 12.46 8.65 1.06
N TYR A 254 11.28 9.24 1.29
CA TYR A 254 10.51 9.87 0.22
C TYR A 254 10.92 11.34 0.09
N ILE A 255 11.21 11.79 -1.14
CA ILE A 255 11.54 13.19 -1.42
C ILE A 255 10.26 13.87 -1.96
N PRO A 256 9.62 14.78 -1.20
CA PRO A 256 8.43 15.48 -1.66
C PRO A 256 8.77 16.52 -2.72
N THR A 257 7.83 16.77 -3.63
CA THR A 257 7.87 17.91 -4.56
C THR A 257 7.59 19.23 -3.84
N CYS A 258 7.78 20.38 -4.51
CA CYS A 258 7.50 21.70 -3.92
C CYS A 258 6.02 21.92 -3.51
N GLU A 259 5.09 21.19 -4.12
CA GLU A 259 3.65 21.26 -3.79
C GLU A 259 3.24 20.25 -2.70
N GLN A 260 4.20 19.55 -2.12
CA GLN A 260 3.98 18.50 -1.14
C GLN A 260 4.69 18.80 0.18
N THR A 261 4.04 18.42 1.27
CA THR A 261 4.59 18.48 2.63
C THR A 261 4.66 17.07 3.20
N TYR A 262 5.86 16.63 3.61
CA TYR A 262 6.06 15.31 4.20
C TYR A 262 6.05 15.41 5.73
N LEU A 263 5.03 14.83 6.36
CA LEU A 263 4.95 14.63 7.81
C LEU A 263 4.90 13.12 8.06
N ALA A 264 6.06 12.54 8.38
CA ALA A 264 6.22 11.09 8.44
C ALA A 264 5.13 10.41 9.32
N PRO A 265 4.51 9.31 8.84
CA PRO A 265 4.83 8.59 7.60
C PRO A 265 4.11 9.11 6.35
N TYR A 266 3.34 10.19 6.40
CA TYR A 266 2.46 10.63 5.31
C TYR A 266 3.01 11.80 4.50
N CYS A 267 2.66 11.84 3.22
CA CYS A 267 2.86 12.98 2.35
C CYS A 267 1.52 13.64 2.02
N PHE A 268 1.46 14.96 2.15
CA PHE A 268 0.26 15.77 1.97
C PHE A 268 0.44 16.75 0.81
N ALA A 269 -0.66 17.11 0.14
CA ALA A 269 -0.67 18.28 -0.72
C ALA A 269 -0.60 19.53 0.17
N SER A 270 0.39 20.40 -0.05
CA SER A 270 0.66 21.53 0.85
C SER A 270 -0.56 22.45 1.00
N TYR A 271 -1.23 22.79 -0.11
CA TYR A 271 -2.44 23.62 -0.08
C TYR A 271 -3.57 23.00 0.76
N TRP A 272 -3.72 21.67 0.67
CA TRP A 272 -4.77 20.95 1.38
C TRP A 272 -4.45 20.88 2.87
N LEU A 273 -3.19 20.61 3.21
CA LEU A 273 -2.72 20.55 4.59
C LEU A 273 -2.88 21.90 5.29
N ASP A 274 -2.49 22.99 4.62
CA ASP A 274 -2.63 24.34 5.14
C ASP A 274 -4.10 24.69 5.39
N ALA A 275 -4.98 24.44 4.42
CA ALA A 275 -6.41 24.67 4.58
C ALA A 275 -7.01 23.82 5.71
N TRP A 276 -6.61 22.55 5.82
CA TRP A 276 -7.06 21.66 6.89
C TRP A 276 -6.61 22.16 8.26
N MET A 277 -5.34 22.50 8.42
CA MET A 277 -4.78 23.03 9.67
C MET A 277 -5.48 24.32 10.09
N GLN A 278 -5.74 25.24 9.15
CA GLN A 278 -6.46 26.48 9.45
C GLN A 278 -7.89 26.19 9.94
N ASN A 279 -8.62 25.30 9.25
CA ASN A 279 -9.98 24.93 9.67
C ASN A 279 -10.01 24.32 11.07
N VAL A 280 -9.05 23.46 11.41
CA VAL A 280 -8.94 22.86 12.75
C VAL A 280 -8.60 23.91 13.79
N LEU A 281 -7.68 24.84 13.51
CA LEU A 281 -7.34 25.90 14.45
C LEU A 281 -8.52 26.82 14.70
N THR A 282 -9.26 27.23 13.67
CA THR A 282 -10.50 28.02 13.83
C THR A 282 -11.54 27.25 14.65
N LEU A 283 -11.75 25.97 14.37
CA LEU A 283 -12.67 25.11 15.12
C LEU A 283 -12.31 25.03 16.62
N LEU A 284 -11.01 24.88 16.95
CA LEU A 284 -10.52 24.82 18.32
C LEU A 284 -10.44 26.20 19.01
N GLN A 285 -10.42 27.29 18.26
CA GLN A 285 -10.55 28.65 18.78
C GLN A 285 -11.98 28.96 19.18
N ASP A 286 -12.95 28.55 18.35
CA ASP A 286 -14.37 28.85 18.53
C ASP A 286 -15.08 27.82 19.44
N GLY A 287 -14.53 26.61 19.57
CA GLY A 287 -15.12 25.48 20.28
C GLY A 287 -14.31 24.96 21.47
N ASP A 288 -14.92 24.05 22.23
CA ASP A 288 -14.26 23.31 23.32
C ASP A 288 -13.23 22.30 22.78
N ALA A 289 -12.42 21.74 23.69
CA ALA A 289 -11.42 20.73 23.39
C ALA A 289 -12.03 19.50 22.67
N MET A 290 -11.32 18.98 21.66
CA MET A 290 -11.77 17.82 20.86
C MET A 290 -10.79 16.66 20.89
N ALA A 291 -11.31 15.44 20.95
CA ALA A 291 -10.49 14.23 20.84
C ALA A 291 -10.14 13.91 19.37
N THR A 292 -9.07 13.14 19.15
CA THR A 292 -8.60 12.76 17.80
C THR A 292 -9.69 12.04 16.99
N ASN A 293 -10.50 11.17 17.61
CA ASN A 293 -11.59 10.45 16.96
C ASN A 293 -12.77 11.35 16.55
N GLU A 294 -13.04 12.42 17.31
CA GLU A 294 -14.05 13.43 16.96
C GLU A 294 -13.61 14.22 15.73
N LEU A 295 -12.34 14.66 15.69
CA LEU A 295 -11.74 15.31 14.52
C LEU A 295 -11.73 14.37 13.30
N SER A 296 -11.33 13.12 13.48
CA SER A 296 -11.36 12.07 12.44
C SER A 296 -12.75 11.90 11.84
N SER A 297 -13.79 11.83 12.69
CA SER A 297 -15.18 11.72 12.24
C SER A 297 -15.67 12.96 11.49
N LEU A 298 -15.28 14.16 11.98
CA LEU A 298 -15.67 15.44 11.39
C LEU A 298 -15.05 15.64 10.00
N PHE A 299 -13.74 15.35 9.88
CA PHE A 299 -12.97 15.54 8.65
C PHE A 299 -12.94 14.30 7.74
N LYS A 300 -13.49 13.16 8.18
CA LYS A 300 -13.51 11.87 7.47
C LYS A 300 -12.10 11.40 7.09
N LEU A 301 -11.19 11.43 8.06
CA LEU A 301 -9.80 11.01 7.93
C LEU A 301 -9.50 9.93 8.95
N ASP A 302 -8.53 9.06 8.67
CA ASP A 302 -8.08 8.07 9.64
C ASP A 302 -7.44 8.74 10.86
N ASP A 303 -7.69 8.19 12.05
CA ASP A 303 -7.18 8.72 13.34
C ASP A 303 -5.65 8.91 13.32
N ALA A 304 -4.92 8.02 12.65
CA ALA A 304 -3.47 8.09 12.52
C ALA A 304 -3.02 9.35 11.74
N VAL A 305 -3.73 9.69 10.66
CA VAL A 305 -3.44 10.86 9.83
C VAL A 305 -3.72 12.14 10.59
N VAL A 306 -4.88 12.20 11.25
CA VAL A 306 -5.25 13.34 12.12
C VAL A 306 -4.21 13.51 13.22
N ASN A 307 -3.84 12.44 13.91
CA ASN A 307 -2.83 12.49 14.96
C ASN A 307 -1.48 13.02 14.44
N THR A 308 -1.01 12.57 13.27
CA THR A 308 0.24 13.09 12.67
C THR A 308 0.18 14.61 12.46
N ILE A 309 -0.93 15.13 11.92
CA ILE A 309 -1.07 16.58 11.70
C ILE A 309 -1.17 17.33 13.04
N MET A 310 -1.90 16.80 14.02
CA MET A 310 -2.04 17.43 15.33
C MET A 310 -0.71 17.47 16.10
N GLN A 311 0.10 16.41 16.03
CA GLN A 311 1.45 16.40 16.60
C GLN A 311 2.36 17.43 15.92
N HIS A 312 2.21 17.65 14.61
CA HIS A 312 2.92 18.72 13.91
C HIS A 312 2.51 20.12 14.40
N LEU A 313 1.20 20.36 14.59
CA LEU A 313 0.70 21.62 15.17
C LEU A 313 1.18 21.82 16.62
N LYS A 314 1.28 20.73 17.40
CA LYS A 314 1.81 20.74 18.77
C LYS A 314 3.28 21.16 18.80
N GLN A 315 4.10 20.63 17.88
CA GLN A 315 5.50 21.03 17.73
C GLN A 315 5.64 22.52 17.40
N GLN A 316 4.68 23.09 16.67
CA GLN A 316 4.60 24.52 16.38
C GLN A 316 3.96 25.35 17.52
N GLN A 317 3.65 24.75 18.66
CA GLN A 317 2.97 25.38 19.81
C GLN A 317 1.62 26.02 19.47
N LYS A 318 0.94 25.56 18.41
CA LYS A 318 -0.38 26.04 18.01
C LYS A 318 -1.52 25.34 18.74
N VAL A 319 -1.26 24.13 19.25
CA VAL A 319 -2.18 23.32 20.03
C VAL A 319 -1.43 22.60 21.16
N HIS A 320 -2.15 22.18 22.19
CA HIS A 320 -1.66 21.30 23.24
C HIS A 320 -2.67 20.20 23.55
N LEU A 321 -2.22 19.10 24.16
CA LEU A 321 -3.10 17.99 24.56
C LEU A 321 -3.39 18.02 26.06
N SER A 322 -4.68 18.09 26.40
CA SER A 322 -5.20 18.11 27.77
C SER A 322 -6.42 17.18 27.90
N TYR A 323 -6.38 16.25 28.85
CA TYR A 323 -7.36 15.19 29.09
C TYR A 323 -7.69 14.34 27.85
N GLY A 324 -6.68 14.04 27.03
CA GLY A 324 -6.86 13.30 25.77
C GLY A 324 -7.60 14.09 24.69
N LYS A 325 -7.73 15.41 24.86
CA LYS A 325 -8.36 16.33 23.91
C LYS A 325 -7.41 17.43 23.51
N TRP A 326 -7.43 17.78 22.24
CA TRP A 326 -6.66 18.88 21.67
C TRP A 326 -7.32 20.21 21.99
N ARG A 327 -6.51 21.20 22.38
CA ARG A 327 -6.93 22.58 22.68
C ARG A 327 -6.09 23.57 21.89
N PHE A 328 -6.68 24.71 21.55
CA PHE A 328 -5.97 25.80 20.89
C PHE A 328 -4.94 26.45 21.84
N GLY A 329 -3.81 26.86 21.28
CA GLY A 329 -2.75 27.60 21.97
C GLY A 329 -1.68 26.73 22.62
N ALA A 330 -0.66 27.39 23.17
CA ALA A 330 0.40 26.75 23.93
C ALA A 330 -0.09 26.36 25.34
N GLY A 331 0.30 25.19 25.81
CA GLY A 331 -0.05 24.67 27.13
C GLY A 331 0.79 23.45 27.48
N ASP A 332 0.73 23.03 28.73
CA ASP A 332 1.46 21.85 29.19
C ASP A 332 0.82 20.58 28.64
N ASN A 333 1.62 19.76 27.97
CA ASN A 333 1.13 18.55 27.33
C ASN A 333 1.25 17.35 28.27
N GLU A 334 0.17 16.60 28.37
CA GLU A 334 0.15 15.39 29.19
C GLU A 334 1.02 14.27 28.62
N ASP A 335 1.14 14.17 27.30
CA ASP A 335 1.92 13.13 26.63
C ASP A 335 3.43 13.33 26.76
N ASP A 336 3.87 14.54 27.14
CA ASP A 336 5.27 14.84 27.39
C ASP A 336 5.67 14.42 28.82
N LEU A 337 4.72 13.90 29.62
CA LEU A 337 4.99 13.40 30.96
C LEU A 337 5.74 12.06 30.93
N PRO A 338 6.73 11.86 31.82
CA PRO A 338 7.39 10.58 32.03
C PRO A 338 6.38 9.46 32.33
N ALA A 339 6.73 8.21 32.01
CA ALA A 339 5.86 7.05 32.19
C ALA A 339 5.33 6.92 33.63
N GLU A 340 6.16 7.27 34.63
CA GLU A 340 5.76 7.27 36.04
C GLU A 340 4.68 8.31 36.34
N ALA A 341 4.76 9.50 35.73
CA ALA A 341 3.80 10.59 35.90
C ALA A 341 2.47 10.30 35.17
N LEU A 342 2.50 9.60 34.03
CA LEU A 342 1.30 9.16 33.32
C LEU A 342 0.48 8.16 34.16
N VAL A 343 1.13 7.24 34.87
CA VAL A 343 0.45 6.30 35.80
C VAL A 343 -0.24 7.06 36.93
N ILE A 344 0.43 8.06 37.50
CA ILE A 344 -0.16 8.93 38.55
C ILE A 344 -1.35 9.70 37.98
N LEU A 345 -1.22 10.29 36.79
CA LEU A 345 -2.29 11.03 36.12
C LEU A 345 -3.52 10.15 35.83
N GLN A 346 -3.31 8.90 35.39
CA GLN A 346 -4.39 7.92 35.21
C GLN A 346 -5.11 7.58 36.51
N GLN A 347 -4.36 7.37 37.60
CA GLN A 347 -4.93 7.13 38.91
C GLN A 347 -5.75 8.35 39.38
N ILE A 348 -5.21 9.56 39.28
CA ILE A 348 -5.93 10.80 39.65
C ILE A 348 -7.26 10.91 38.88
N ARG A 349 -7.26 10.59 37.58
CA ARG A 349 -8.49 10.57 36.76
C ARG A 349 -9.49 9.53 37.20
N GLN A 350 -9.06 8.34 37.62
CA GLN A 350 -9.96 7.29 38.12
C GLN A 350 -10.66 7.70 39.43
N PHE A 351 -9.98 8.44 40.30
CA PHE A 351 -10.55 8.90 41.57
C PHE A 351 -11.41 10.18 41.42
N GLY A 352 -11.30 10.91 40.31
CA GLY A 352 -12.17 12.06 40.00
C GLY A 352 -12.22 13.10 41.14
N LYS A 353 -13.42 13.56 41.51
CA LYS A 353 -13.63 14.54 42.60
C LYS A 353 -13.44 13.96 44.02
N ALA A 354 -13.22 12.65 44.16
CA ALA A 354 -13.05 12.03 45.49
C ALA A 354 -11.68 12.36 46.13
N GLY A 355 -10.75 12.93 45.35
CA GLY A 355 -9.41 13.24 45.80
C GLY A 355 -8.53 12.00 45.87
N LEU A 356 -7.24 12.17 45.59
CA LEU A 356 -6.25 11.09 45.62
C LEU A 356 -5.44 11.20 46.92
N GLU A 357 -5.49 10.19 47.79
CA GLU A 357 -4.63 10.13 48.96
C GLU A 357 -3.19 9.77 48.53
N LEU A 358 -2.34 10.79 48.43
CA LEU A 358 -0.94 10.73 47.98
C LEU A 358 -0.08 9.67 48.72
N ASN A 359 -0.46 9.30 49.94
CA ASN A 359 0.25 8.30 50.74
C ASN A 359 0.06 6.87 50.22
N LYS A 360 -1.04 6.57 49.51
CA LYS A 360 -1.39 5.22 49.04
C LYS A 360 -0.87 4.86 47.64
N VAL A 361 -0.39 5.84 46.87
CA VAL A 361 0.15 5.60 45.53
C VAL A 361 1.60 5.14 45.61
N THR A 362 1.91 3.97 45.04
CA THR A 362 3.27 3.39 45.01
C THR A 362 3.83 3.55 43.60
N VAL A 363 4.92 4.32 43.46
CA VAL A 363 5.60 4.56 42.17
C VAL A 363 7.08 4.25 42.37
N ALA A 364 7.65 3.45 41.48
CA ALA A 364 9.08 3.18 41.47
C ALA A 364 9.82 4.46 41.06
N GLY A 365 10.60 5.08 41.96
CA GLY A 365 11.43 6.26 41.63
C GLY A 365 11.28 7.50 42.52
N GLY A 366 10.41 7.49 43.54
CA GLY A 366 10.27 8.60 44.49
C GLY A 366 9.13 9.56 44.17
N LYS A 367 8.30 9.86 45.18
CA LYS A 367 6.97 10.45 45.03
C LYS A 367 6.95 11.97 44.76
N SER A 368 7.97 12.72 45.16
CA SER A 368 7.86 14.20 45.29
C SER A 368 7.97 14.95 43.95
N GLY A 369 8.87 14.55 43.06
CA GLY A 369 9.13 15.27 41.80
C GLY A 369 8.01 15.13 40.77
N TYR A 370 7.53 13.92 40.56
CA TYR A 370 6.49 13.62 39.57
C TYR A 370 5.11 14.15 39.98
N VAL A 371 4.81 14.17 41.28
CA VAL A 371 3.55 14.71 41.81
C VAL A 371 3.44 16.22 41.60
N SER A 372 4.54 16.98 41.80
CA SER A 372 4.56 18.42 41.51
C SER A 372 4.33 18.73 40.02
N LEU A 373 4.91 17.91 39.13
CA LEU A 373 4.72 17.98 37.67
C LEU A 373 3.26 17.71 37.26
N VAL A 374 2.65 16.65 37.80
CA VAL A 374 1.26 16.29 37.50
C VAL A 374 0.30 17.33 38.09
N ILE A 375 0.54 17.80 39.32
CA ILE A 375 -0.29 18.82 39.97
C ILE A 375 -0.25 20.15 39.21
N LYS A 376 0.91 20.60 38.70
CA LYS A 376 0.98 21.79 37.83
C LYS A 376 0.13 21.64 36.56
N ASN A 377 0.15 20.47 35.91
CA ASN A 377 -0.67 20.20 34.73
C ASN A 377 -2.15 20.02 35.04
N THR A 378 -2.51 19.60 36.25
CA THR A 378 -3.90 19.30 36.62
C THR A 378 -4.61 20.49 37.27
N LEU A 379 -3.89 21.40 37.94
CA LEU A 379 -4.45 22.56 38.67
C LEU A 379 -4.62 23.85 37.85
N LEU A 380 -4.38 23.83 36.53
CA LEU A 380 -4.82 24.90 35.62
C LEU A 380 -6.31 24.77 35.21
N LEU A 381 -7.12 24.08 36.04
CA LEU A 381 -8.57 23.95 35.92
C LEU A 381 -9.31 25.21 36.36
#